data_AF-T0KNJ0-F1
#
_entry.id   AF-T0KNJ0-F1
#
_cell.length_a   1.000
_cell.length_b   1.000
_cell.length_c   1.000
_cell.angle_alpha   90.00
_cell.angle_beta   90.00
_cell.angle_gamma   90.00
#
_symmetry.space_group_name_H-M   'P 1'
#
loop_
_entity.id
_entity.type
_entity.pdbx_description
1 polymer ?
#
loop_
_entity_poly.entity_id
_entity_poly.type
_entity_poly.pdbx_seq_one_letter_code
_entity_poly.pdbx_strand_id
1 'polypeptide(L)'
;MHHAAMLLAAFAATSSAYPGWSAPGFMDELYARAGSISDQPLGDLASLPDSSLSQTGKDIKNILTTSASGQSTDQYQGSVPALGSKECAADKCCVWKHIGDELATKFADGSGCTQPARAAVRLGFHDASGWSIATGPGGGADGSIVLAPAEIKRALNDGLQDAVTQTQTWFNKYKQYGIGMADLIQFAANSGTVMCPKGPRVKTLIGRKDSSMACPDGLLPDVNDPVDKLIAIFANKTISPPGLAALIGAHTASTQKTVDPARAGAPQDTTPAVWDTLFYSQTLAGAPSNVFTFNSDKVLSQDSRSGPAFKAFADSQPAWNVAFSREYLRLSLLGVDNINDLTDCTKSLPVPK
;
A
#
# COMPACT_ATOMS: atom_id res chain seq x y z
N MET A 1 -67.77 -0.45 23.21
CA MET A 1 -67.01 -0.97 22.05
C MET A 1 -66.23 0.18 21.45
N HIS A 2 -64.95 0.34 21.79
CA HIS A 2 -64.06 1.35 21.21
C HIS A 2 -62.85 0.61 20.63
N HIS A 3 -62.74 0.64 19.29
CA HIS A 3 -61.59 0.10 18.57
C HIS A 3 -60.62 1.24 18.30
N ALA A 4 -59.39 1.11 18.82
CA ALA A 4 -58.27 1.97 18.49
C ALA A 4 -57.65 1.50 17.16
N ALA A 5 -57.53 2.40 16.18
CA ALA A 5 -56.79 2.15 14.95
C ALA A 5 -55.33 2.59 15.14
N MET A 6 -54.40 1.64 15.26
CA MET A 6 -52.97 1.90 15.13
C MET A 6 -52.62 1.98 13.64
N LEU A 7 -52.21 3.16 13.17
CA LEU A 7 -51.48 3.29 11.91
C LEU A 7 -50.03 2.86 12.15
N LEU A 8 -49.65 1.70 11.60
CA LEU A 8 -48.24 1.35 11.40
C LEU A 8 -47.74 2.07 10.13
N ALA A 9 -46.92 3.10 10.29
CA ALA A 9 -46.12 3.63 9.19
C ALA A 9 -44.94 2.67 8.94
N ALA A 10 -45.05 1.85 7.90
CA ALA A 10 -43.92 1.06 7.41
C ALA A 10 -42.96 1.99 6.66
N PHE A 11 -41.85 2.37 7.31
CA PHE A 11 -40.70 2.90 6.59
C PHE A 11 -40.10 1.79 5.74
N ALA A 12 -40.37 1.82 4.43
CA ALA A 12 -39.60 1.05 3.47
C ALA A 12 -38.19 1.67 3.39
N ALA A 13 -37.27 1.17 4.21
CA ALA A 13 -35.86 1.34 3.95
C ALA A 13 -35.56 0.57 2.66
N THR A 14 -35.31 1.28 1.57
CA THR A 14 -34.70 0.70 0.38
C THR A 14 -33.25 0.40 0.72
N SER A 15 -32.98 -0.74 1.34
CA SER A 15 -31.65 -1.33 1.33
C SER A 15 -31.38 -1.80 -0.10
N SER A 16 -30.70 -0.96 -0.89
CA SER A 16 -30.03 -1.41 -2.10
C SER A 16 -28.79 -2.22 -1.72
N ALA A 17 -28.97 -3.30 -0.95
CA ALA A 17 -27.94 -4.31 -0.79
C ALA A 17 -27.88 -5.07 -2.13
N TYR A 18 -26.94 -4.71 -2.99
CA TYR A 18 -26.62 -5.52 -4.16
C TYR A 18 -25.96 -6.81 -3.66
N PRO A 19 -26.64 -7.97 -3.64
CA PRO A 19 -26.16 -9.16 -2.92
C PRO A 19 -24.95 -9.86 -3.58
N GLY A 20 -24.31 -9.23 -4.57
CA GLY A 20 -23.30 -9.85 -5.42
C GLY A 20 -21.86 -9.37 -5.23
N TRP A 21 -21.61 -8.13 -4.76
CA TRP A 21 -20.25 -7.58 -4.72
C TRP A 21 -19.45 -8.04 -3.51
N SER A 22 -20.12 -8.36 -2.40
CA SER A 22 -19.50 -8.87 -1.17
C SER A 22 -19.59 -10.40 -1.03
N ALA A 23 -20.00 -11.10 -2.10
CA ALA A 23 -20.13 -12.55 -2.07
C ALA A 23 -18.76 -13.23 -1.89
N PRO A 24 -18.65 -14.31 -1.11
CA PRO A 24 -17.41 -15.09 -1.02
C PRO A 24 -16.93 -15.50 -2.42
N GLY A 25 -15.63 -15.33 -2.69
CA GLY A 25 -15.03 -15.67 -3.99
C GLY A 25 -15.22 -14.64 -5.11
N PHE A 26 -16.03 -13.59 -4.90
CA PHE A 26 -16.23 -12.55 -5.92
C PHE A 26 -14.92 -11.88 -6.36
N MET A 27 -14.04 -11.57 -5.40
CA MET A 27 -12.73 -11.00 -5.71
C MET A 27 -11.87 -11.97 -6.52
N ASP A 28 -11.89 -13.25 -6.18
CA ASP A 28 -11.15 -14.28 -6.92
C ASP A 28 -11.64 -14.36 -8.38
N GLU A 29 -12.95 -14.26 -8.60
CA GLU A 29 -13.51 -14.16 -9.95
C GLU A 29 -13.06 -12.90 -10.70
N LEU A 30 -13.01 -11.74 -10.02
CA LEU A 30 -12.53 -10.51 -10.66
C LEU A 30 -11.07 -10.61 -11.09
N TYR A 31 -10.21 -11.16 -10.23
CA TYR A 31 -8.81 -11.39 -10.57
C TYR A 31 -8.67 -12.41 -11.71
N ALA A 32 -9.43 -13.52 -11.68
CA ALA A 32 -9.43 -14.50 -12.75
C ALA A 32 -9.86 -13.91 -14.11
N ARG A 33 -10.88 -13.03 -14.13
CA ARG A 33 -11.34 -12.34 -15.35
C ARG A 33 -10.35 -11.31 -15.88
N ALA A 34 -9.57 -10.69 -15.00
CA ALA A 34 -8.55 -9.71 -15.38
C ALA A 34 -7.29 -10.34 -15.99
N GLY A 35 -7.19 -11.67 -15.99
CA GLY A 35 -6.03 -12.42 -16.42
C GLY A 35 -4.95 -12.48 -15.34
N SER A 36 -4.02 -13.43 -15.48
CA SER A 36 -3.06 -13.80 -14.44
C SER A 36 -1.92 -12.79 -14.20
N ILE A 37 -2.12 -11.51 -14.56
CA ILE A 37 -1.10 -10.46 -14.50
C ILE A 37 -0.67 -10.22 -13.04
N SER A 38 -1.63 -10.12 -12.11
CA SER A 38 -1.37 -10.01 -10.66
C SER A 38 -0.95 -11.32 -10.00
N ASP A 39 -0.90 -12.43 -10.74
CA ASP A 39 -0.80 -13.79 -10.21
C ASP A 39 0.44 -14.55 -10.74
N GLN A 40 1.57 -13.83 -10.89
CA GLN A 40 2.86 -14.40 -11.31
C GLN A 40 3.95 -14.19 -10.26
N PRO A 41 4.94 -15.10 -10.14
CA PRO A 41 6.15 -14.80 -9.38
C PRO A 41 6.89 -13.57 -9.95
N LEU A 42 7.70 -12.94 -9.11
CA LEU A 42 8.52 -11.76 -9.46
C LEU A 42 10.01 -12.06 -9.29
N GLY A 43 10.86 -11.22 -9.91
CA GLY A 43 12.30 -11.24 -9.70
C GLY A 43 12.94 -12.62 -9.91
N ASP A 44 13.85 -12.99 -9.03
CA ASP A 44 14.50 -14.29 -8.99
C ASP A 44 13.51 -15.45 -8.77
N LEU A 45 12.41 -15.27 -8.03
CA LEU A 45 11.38 -16.31 -7.80
C LEU A 45 10.72 -16.81 -9.09
N ALA A 46 10.72 -16.00 -10.15
CA ALA A 46 10.18 -16.38 -11.46
C ALA A 46 11.09 -17.34 -12.23
N SER A 47 12.39 -17.37 -11.88
CA SER A 47 13.42 -18.14 -12.61
C SER A 47 14.00 -19.29 -11.79
N LEU A 48 14.00 -19.18 -10.47
CA LEU A 48 14.53 -20.20 -9.57
C LEU A 48 13.61 -21.43 -9.50
N PRO A 49 14.17 -22.66 -9.51
CA PRO A 49 13.39 -23.87 -9.25
C PRO A 49 12.89 -23.91 -7.81
N ASP A 50 11.70 -24.46 -7.57
CA ASP A 50 11.07 -24.51 -6.25
C ASP A 50 11.94 -25.17 -5.16
N SER A 51 12.80 -26.11 -5.55
CA SER A 51 13.76 -26.78 -4.66
C SER A 51 14.86 -25.85 -4.12
N SER A 52 15.12 -24.72 -4.79
CA SER A 52 16.12 -23.72 -4.41
C SER A 52 15.53 -22.55 -3.61
N LEU A 53 14.20 -22.50 -3.47
CA LEU A 53 13.55 -21.42 -2.75
C LEU A 53 13.77 -21.56 -1.24
N SER A 54 14.16 -20.45 -0.60
CA SER A 54 14.14 -20.29 0.85
C SER A 54 12.70 -20.39 1.35
N GLN A 55 12.50 -20.57 2.67
CA GLN A 55 11.14 -20.56 3.21
C GLN A 55 10.44 -19.21 2.94
N THR A 56 11.16 -18.11 3.10
CA THR A 56 10.63 -16.77 2.80
C THR A 56 10.31 -16.61 1.32
N GLY A 57 11.17 -17.11 0.41
CA GLY A 57 10.89 -17.12 -1.02
C GLY A 57 9.63 -17.92 -1.39
N LYS A 58 9.42 -19.09 -0.77
CA LYS A 58 8.19 -19.90 -0.93
C LYS A 58 6.96 -19.15 -0.44
N ASP A 59 7.02 -18.55 0.74
CA ASP A 59 5.92 -17.77 1.32
C ASP A 59 5.54 -16.60 0.40
N ILE A 60 6.54 -15.85 -0.09
CA ILE A 60 6.32 -14.73 -1.01
C ILE A 60 5.70 -15.22 -2.30
N LYS A 61 6.26 -16.27 -2.92
CA LYS A 61 5.73 -16.86 -4.15
C LYS A 61 4.26 -17.25 -3.96
N ASN A 62 3.93 -17.89 -2.85
CA ASN A 62 2.56 -18.29 -2.53
C ASN A 62 1.61 -17.10 -2.40
N ILE A 63 2.04 -16.00 -1.78
CA ILE A 63 1.22 -14.77 -1.70
C ILE A 63 1.02 -14.17 -3.09
N LEU A 64 2.09 -14.08 -3.90
CA LEU A 64 2.07 -13.50 -5.25
C LEU A 64 1.23 -14.32 -6.24
N THR A 65 1.07 -15.64 -6.03
CA THR A 65 0.29 -16.54 -6.87
C THR A 65 -1.00 -17.02 -6.17
N THR A 66 -1.56 -16.17 -5.29
CA THR A 66 -2.88 -16.30 -4.64
C THR A 66 -3.12 -17.55 -3.78
N SER A 67 -2.08 -18.24 -3.33
CA SER A 67 -2.21 -19.41 -2.44
C SER A 67 -2.03 -19.07 -0.95
N ALA A 68 -1.69 -17.81 -0.61
CA ALA A 68 -1.53 -17.36 0.77
C ALA A 68 -1.95 -15.88 0.97
N SER A 69 -2.22 -15.51 2.22
CA SER A 69 -2.56 -14.14 2.61
C SER A 69 -1.32 -13.25 2.70
N GLY A 70 -1.39 -12.03 2.17
CA GLY A 70 -0.39 -10.99 2.40
C GLY A 70 -0.48 -10.32 3.78
N GLN A 71 -1.54 -10.61 4.55
CA GLN A 71 -1.70 -10.12 5.92
C GLN A 71 -1.00 -11.06 6.91
N SER A 72 -0.45 -10.49 7.98
CA SER A 72 0.13 -11.24 9.11
C SER A 72 -0.38 -10.67 10.43
N THR A 73 -0.40 -11.50 11.46
CA THR A 73 -0.66 -11.08 12.85
C THR A 73 0.60 -11.10 13.71
N ASP A 74 1.76 -11.39 13.11
CA ASP A 74 3.03 -11.55 13.82
C ASP A 74 3.42 -10.25 14.52
N GLN A 75 3.92 -10.41 15.75
CA GLN A 75 4.42 -9.32 16.57
C GLN A 75 5.71 -9.75 17.24
N TYR A 76 6.61 -8.80 17.46
CA TYR A 76 7.86 -9.03 18.18
C TYR A 76 7.55 -9.46 19.61
N GLN A 77 7.96 -10.68 19.97
CA GLN A 77 7.67 -11.26 21.28
C GLN A 77 8.81 -10.98 22.26
N GLY A 78 8.46 -10.73 23.53
CA GLY A 78 9.43 -10.53 24.61
C GLY A 78 10.16 -9.19 24.58
N SER A 79 11.24 -9.11 25.35
CA SER A 79 12.07 -7.90 25.46
C SER A 79 12.93 -7.74 24.20
N VAL A 80 12.84 -6.56 23.57
CA VAL A 80 13.68 -6.20 22.42
C VAL A 80 15.12 -5.99 22.89
N PRO A 81 16.11 -6.70 22.34
CA PRO A 81 17.51 -6.49 22.69
C PRO A 81 17.95 -5.04 22.46
N ALA A 82 18.93 -4.57 23.24
CA ALA A 82 19.43 -3.21 23.11
C ALA A 82 20.07 -2.98 21.73
N LEU A 83 19.78 -1.82 21.12
CA LEU A 83 20.34 -1.46 19.82
C LEU A 83 21.88 -1.43 19.88
N GLY A 84 22.54 -2.10 18.94
CA GLY A 84 24.00 -2.26 18.91
C GLY A 84 24.56 -3.39 19.78
N SER A 85 23.72 -4.12 20.53
CA SER A 85 24.15 -5.33 21.24
C SER A 85 24.40 -6.50 20.28
N LYS A 86 25.13 -7.52 20.75
CA LYS A 86 25.38 -8.74 19.96
C LYS A 86 24.09 -9.51 19.68
N GLU A 87 23.18 -9.51 20.64
CA GLU A 87 21.87 -10.15 20.54
C GLU A 87 21.00 -9.46 19.49
N CYS A 88 21.01 -8.12 19.44
CA CYS A 88 20.30 -7.39 18.41
C CYS A 88 20.91 -7.61 17.02
N ALA A 89 22.24 -7.66 16.91
CA ALA A 89 22.92 -7.94 15.65
C ALA A 89 22.65 -9.37 15.13
N ALA A 90 22.35 -10.32 16.01
CA ALA A 90 22.03 -11.70 15.64
C ALA A 90 20.60 -11.88 15.11
N ASP A 91 19.64 -11.04 15.52
CA ASP A 91 18.30 -11.00 14.95
C ASP A 91 18.22 -9.92 13.87
N LYS A 92 18.17 -10.35 12.59
CA LYS A 92 18.06 -9.46 11.42
C LYS A 92 16.91 -8.44 11.51
N CYS A 93 15.90 -8.72 12.34
CA CYS A 93 14.73 -7.87 12.52
C CYS A 93 14.77 -6.98 13.77
N CYS A 94 15.77 -7.12 14.65
CA CYS A 94 15.82 -6.35 15.90
C CYS A 94 15.94 -4.83 15.66
N VAL A 95 16.83 -4.39 14.77
CA VAL A 95 16.98 -2.96 14.43
C VAL A 95 15.65 -2.39 13.90
N TRP A 96 14.93 -3.17 13.10
CA TRP A 96 13.63 -2.80 12.55
C TRP A 96 12.56 -2.65 13.62
N LYS A 97 12.65 -3.39 14.73
CA LYS A 97 11.73 -3.21 15.85
C LYS A 97 11.95 -1.86 16.54
N HIS A 98 13.20 -1.45 16.74
CA HIS A 98 13.54 -0.11 17.26
C HIS A 98 13.06 0.99 16.31
N ILE A 99 13.21 0.80 15.00
CA ILE A 99 12.67 1.73 13.98
C ILE A 99 11.15 1.78 14.06
N GLY A 100 10.48 0.62 14.09
CA GLY A 100 9.03 0.51 14.21
C GLY A 100 8.50 1.27 15.43
N ASP A 101 9.13 1.11 16.59
CA ASP A 101 8.75 1.83 17.82
C ASP A 101 8.89 3.35 17.68
N GLU A 102 9.95 3.83 17.05
CA GLU A 102 10.11 5.28 16.78
C GLU A 102 9.05 5.78 15.79
N LEU A 103 8.81 5.03 14.70
CA LEU A 103 7.78 5.36 13.71
C LEU A 103 6.40 5.42 14.36
N ALA A 104 6.07 4.51 15.29
CA ALA A 104 4.81 4.53 16.03
C ALA A 104 4.56 5.87 16.73
N THR A 105 5.60 6.49 17.30
CA THR A 105 5.50 7.80 17.97
C THR A 105 5.22 8.96 17.02
N LYS A 106 5.47 8.77 15.72
CA LYS A 106 5.28 9.79 14.68
C LYS A 106 4.03 9.52 13.86
N PHE A 107 3.62 8.27 13.74
CA PHE A 107 2.63 7.82 12.75
C PHE A 107 1.20 7.78 13.27
N ALA A 108 0.99 7.77 14.58
CA ALA A 108 -0.34 7.89 15.16
C ALA A 108 -0.36 8.85 16.34
N ASP A 109 -1.50 9.52 16.51
CA ASP A 109 -1.86 10.29 17.69
C ASP A 109 -3.31 9.96 18.09
N GLY A 110 -3.87 10.73 19.03
CA GLY A 110 -5.25 10.50 19.52
C GLY A 110 -6.34 10.65 18.45
N SER A 111 -6.01 11.15 17.26
CA SER A 111 -6.93 11.39 16.14
C SER A 111 -6.85 10.33 15.04
N GLY A 112 -5.97 9.33 15.17
CA GLY A 112 -5.68 8.33 14.14
C GLY A 112 -4.28 8.51 13.54
N CYS A 113 -4.10 8.13 12.28
CA CYS A 113 -2.78 8.27 11.64
C CYS A 113 -2.46 9.69 11.18
N THR A 114 -1.22 10.08 11.42
CA THR A 114 -0.73 11.44 11.21
C THR A 114 -0.33 11.68 9.75
N GLN A 115 -0.03 12.94 9.40
CA GLN A 115 0.50 13.28 8.07
C GLN A 115 1.78 12.49 7.71
N PRO A 116 2.80 12.34 8.59
CA PRO A 116 3.96 11.51 8.30
C PRO A 116 3.64 10.05 7.92
N ALA A 117 2.65 9.42 8.56
CA ALA A 117 2.24 8.06 8.21
C ALA A 117 1.72 7.98 6.76
N ARG A 118 0.81 8.90 6.41
CA ARG A 118 0.21 8.98 5.07
C ARG A 118 1.26 9.30 4.00
N ALA A 119 2.19 10.18 4.33
CA ALA A 119 3.30 10.52 3.44
C ALA A 119 4.26 9.35 3.23
N ALA A 120 4.49 8.50 4.25
CA ALA A 120 5.30 7.30 4.12
C ALA A 120 4.65 6.26 3.19
N VAL A 121 3.32 6.08 3.29
CA VAL A 121 2.56 5.21 2.35
C VAL A 121 2.73 5.71 0.91
N ARG A 122 2.59 7.01 0.66
CA ARG A 122 2.83 7.61 -0.66
C ARG A 122 4.28 7.39 -1.11
N LEU A 123 5.26 7.64 -0.23
CA LEU A 123 6.68 7.46 -0.57
C LEU A 123 6.99 6.02 -1.00
N GLY A 124 6.41 5.03 -0.32
CA GLY A 124 6.54 3.61 -0.69
C GLY A 124 6.09 3.30 -2.11
N PHE A 125 4.95 3.88 -2.53
CA PHE A 125 4.48 3.78 -3.91
C PHE A 125 5.41 4.48 -4.90
N HIS A 126 5.83 5.72 -4.61
CA HIS A 126 6.62 6.52 -5.54
C HIS A 126 8.04 5.97 -5.76
N ASP A 127 8.65 5.37 -4.74
CA ASP A 127 9.91 4.61 -4.88
C ASP A 127 9.68 3.39 -5.79
N ALA A 128 8.78 2.50 -5.38
CA ALA A 128 8.53 1.23 -6.06
C ALA A 128 8.02 1.37 -7.51
N SER A 129 7.33 2.47 -7.83
CA SER A 129 6.66 2.64 -9.11
C SER A 129 7.55 3.22 -10.20
N GLY A 130 8.81 3.53 -9.92
CA GLY A 130 9.86 3.81 -10.91
C GLY A 130 10.25 2.59 -11.78
N TRP A 131 9.37 1.60 -11.93
CA TRP A 131 9.67 0.32 -12.58
C TRP A 131 8.60 -0.10 -13.59
N SER A 132 9.02 -0.89 -14.56
CA SER A 132 8.17 -1.67 -15.46
C SER A 132 8.92 -2.92 -15.92
N ILE A 133 8.19 -3.90 -16.46
CA ILE A 133 8.77 -5.11 -17.06
C ILE A 133 9.84 -4.84 -18.14
N ALA A 134 9.85 -3.64 -18.72
CA ALA A 134 10.81 -3.23 -19.75
C ALA A 134 11.99 -2.38 -19.21
N THR A 135 12.06 -2.15 -17.90
CA THR A 135 13.04 -1.22 -17.31
C THR A 135 14.46 -1.78 -17.25
N GLY A 136 14.61 -3.11 -17.27
CA GLY A 136 15.89 -3.76 -17.02
C GLY A 136 16.29 -3.67 -15.54
N PRO A 137 17.58 -3.49 -15.21
CA PRO A 137 18.09 -3.61 -13.83
C PRO A 137 17.87 -2.36 -12.94
N GLY A 138 17.22 -1.31 -13.44
CA GLY A 138 17.03 -0.06 -12.69
C GLY A 138 15.62 0.11 -12.11
N GLY A 139 15.52 0.94 -11.07
CA GLY A 139 14.25 1.36 -10.48
C GLY A 139 13.49 0.25 -9.75
N GLY A 140 12.36 0.62 -9.18
CA GLY A 140 11.56 -0.28 -8.35
C GLY A 140 11.72 0.07 -6.88
N ALA A 141 11.49 -0.89 -6.00
CA ALA A 141 11.67 -0.68 -4.57
C ALA A 141 13.17 -0.77 -4.24
N ASP A 142 13.93 0.27 -4.57
CA ASP A 142 15.39 0.31 -4.49
C ASP A 142 15.93 1.55 -3.74
N GLY A 143 15.05 2.38 -3.18
CA GLY A 143 15.44 3.57 -2.42
C GLY A 143 15.90 4.75 -3.28
N SER A 144 15.84 4.62 -4.60
CA SER A 144 16.36 5.61 -5.55
C SER A 144 15.64 6.96 -5.45
N ILE A 145 14.37 7.01 -5.02
CA ILE A 145 13.67 8.29 -4.82
C ILE A 145 14.34 9.20 -3.77
N VAL A 146 15.05 8.60 -2.80
CA VAL A 146 15.83 9.33 -1.80
C VAL A 146 17.30 9.43 -2.21
N LEU A 147 17.87 8.34 -2.74
CA LEU A 147 19.31 8.22 -2.99
C LEU A 147 19.77 8.83 -4.33
N ALA A 148 18.85 9.05 -5.28
CA ALA A 148 19.11 9.67 -6.57
C ALA A 148 18.50 11.09 -6.60
N PRO A 149 19.30 12.17 -6.40
CA PRO A 149 18.79 13.53 -6.22
C PRO A 149 17.96 14.11 -7.37
N ALA A 150 18.01 13.48 -8.55
CA ALA A 150 17.22 13.88 -9.71
C ALA A 150 15.75 13.46 -9.61
N GLU A 151 15.44 12.36 -8.91
CA GLU A 151 14.10 11.79 -8.89
C GLU A 151 13.10 12.63 -8.11
N ILE A 152 13.45 13.04 -6.89
CA ILE A 152 12.58 13.85 -6.03
C ILE A 152 12.28 15.24 -6.61
N LYS A 153 12.99 15.65 -7.67
CA LYS A 153 12.78 16.91 -8.39
C LYS A 153 11.79 16.80 -9.56
N ARG A 154 11.32 15.59 -9.88
CA ARG A 154 10.31 15.38 -10.92
C ARG A 154 8.94 15.85 -10.44
N ALA A 155 8.16 16.47 -11.32
CA ALA A 155 6.86 17.06 -10.99
C ALA A 155 5.89 16.07 -10.34
N LEU A 156 5.87 14.81 -10.80
CA LEU A 156 5.00 13.78 -10.21
C LEU A 156 5.38 13.43 -8.75
N ASN A 157 6.59 13.77 -8.31
CA ASN A 157 7.05 13.59 -6.92
C ASN A 157 6.81 14.82 -6.04
N ASP A 158 6.14 15.87 -6.54
CA ASP A 158 5.87 17.07 -5.78
C ASP A 158 5.04 16.79 -4.52
N GLY A 159 5.46 17.39 -3.39
CA GLY A 159 4.87 17.18 -2.07
C GLY A 159 5.47 16.03 -1.27
N LEU A 160 6.46 15.30 -1.80
CA LEU A 160 7.20 14.25 -1.07
C LEU A 160 8.50 14.75 -0.42
N GLN A 161 8.90 16.01 -0.63
CA GLN A 161 10.20 16.53 -0.17
C GLN A 161 10.37 16.41 1.36
N ASP A 162 9.31 16.70 2.12
CA ASP A 162 9.31 16.53 3.59
C ASP A 162 9.46 15.06 4.00
N ALA A 163 8.78 14.15 3.29
CA ALA A 163 8.84 12.71 3.53
C ALA A 163 10.25 12.17 3.25
N VAL A 164 10.85 12.55 2.12
CA VAL A 164 12.24 12.21 1.77
C VAL A 164 13.22 12.72 2.83
N THR A 165 13.07 13.98 3.27
CA THR A 165 13.92 14.57 4.33
C THR A 165 13.79 13.81 5.65
N GLN A 166 12.56 13.46 6.05
CA GLN A 166 12.31 12.70 7.26
C GLN A 166 12.87 11.28 7.17
N THR A 167 12.69 10.60 6.04
CA THR A 167 13.26 9.26 5.80
C THR A 167 14.79 9.30 5.82
N GLN A 168 15.41 10.32 5.23
CA GLN A 168 16.87 10.52 5.28
C GLN A 168 17.37 10.74 6.72
N THR A 169 16.58 11.39 7.57
CA THR A 169 16.89 11.57 9.00
C THR A 169 16.90 10.21 9.73
N TRP A 170 15.87 9.38 9.54
CA TRP A 170 15.85 8.03 10.11
C TRP A 170 16.99 7.17 9.56
N PHE A 171 17.25 7.23 8.25
CA PHE A 171 18.36 6.50 7.64
C PHE A 171 19.70 6.89 8.26
N ASN A 172 19.97 8.19 8.41
CA ASN A 172 21.22 8.64 9.02
C ASN A 172 21.40 8.18 10.47
N LYS A 173 20.31 8.04 11.22
CA LYS A 173 20.32 7.53 12.59
C LYS A 173 20.65 6.03 12.64
N TYR A 174 20.06 5.24 11.74
CA TYR A 174 20.09 3.77 11.83
C TYR A 174 21.05 3.07 10.86
N LYS A 175 21.57 3.74 9.82
CA LYS A 175 22.45 3.12 8.81
C LYS A 175 23.70 2.45 9.37
N GLN A 176 24.20 2.94 10.51
CA GLN A 176 25.32 2.32 11.23
C GLN A 176 25.02 0.89 11.73
N TYR A 177 23.74 0.50 11.79
CA TYR A 177 23.28 -0.84 12.15
C TYR A 177 22.91 -1.71 10.94
N GLY A 178 23.31 -1.30 9.72
CA GLY A 178 23.19 -2.14 8.52
C GLY A 178 21.82 -2.12 7.83
N ILE A 179 21.00 -1.08 8.04
CA ILE A 179 19.76 -0.91 7.26
C ILE A 179 20.05 -0.33 5.87
N GLY A 180 19.21 -0.69 4.88
CA GLY A 180 19.14 -0.03 3.57
C GLY A 180 18.04 1.02 3.52
N MET A 181 18.17 1.98 2.61
CA MET A 181 17.15 3.00 2.32
C MET A 181 15.90 2.38 1.71
N ALA A 182 16.05 1.46 0.75
CA ALA A 182 14.95 0.79 0.08
C ALA A 182 14.03 0.08 1.09
N ASP A 183 14.65 -0.66 2.01
CA ASP A 183 13.94 -1.33 3.09
C ASP A 183 13.30 -0.33 4.05
N LEU A 184 13.97 0.79 4.35
CA LEU A 184 13.42 1.81 5.25
C LEU A 184 12.16 2.45 4.67
N ILE A 185 12.14 2.74 3.37
CA ILE A 185 10.96 3.28 2.69
C ILE A 185 9.79 2.29 2.76
N GLN A 186 10.01 1.04 2.37
CA GLN A 186 8.94 0.03 2.33
C GLN A 186 8.46 -0.35 3.74
N PHE A 187 9.37 -0.43 4.72
CA PHE A 187 9.03 -0.64 6.12
C PHE A 187 8.24 0.52 6.71
N ALA A 188 8.62 1.77 6.39
CA ALA A 188 7.89 2.95 6.82
C ALA A 188 6.51 3.03 6.18
N ALA A 189 6.35 2.66 4.91
CA ALA A 189 5.04 2.61 4.26
C ALA A 189 4.10 1.60 4.94
N ASN A 190 4.54 0.35 5.17
CA ASN A 190 3.74 -0.64 5.90
C ASN A 190 3.50 -0.27 7.36
N SER A 191 4.45 0.43 7.99
CA SER A 191 4.25 1.01 9.33
C SER A 191 3.18 2.12 9.30
N GLY A 192 3.16 2.95 8.26
CA GLY A 192 2.12 3.97 8.07
C GLY A 192 0.74 3.33 7.90
N THR A 193 0.64 2.31 7.05
CA THR A 193 -0.60 1.53 6.85
C THR A 193 -1.12 0.97 8.17
N VAL A 194 -0.31 0.19 8.90
CA VAL A 194 -0.80 -0.48 10.12
C VAL A 194 -1.12 0.52 11.24
N MET A 195 -0.45 1.67 11.29
CA MET A 195 -0.72 2.70 12.30
C MET A 195 -1.97 3.54 12.00
N CYS A 196 -2.48 3.51 10.77
CA CYS A 196 -3.84 3.97 10.49
C CYS A 196 -4.85 2.96 11.07
N PRO A 197 -5.84 3.40 11.88
CA PRO A 197 -6.86 2.50 12.41
C PRO A 197 -7.53 1.68 11.29
N LYS A 198 -7.72 0.37 11.53
CA LYS A 198 -8.19 -0.66 10.56
C LYS A 198 -7.19 -1.05 9.48
N GLY A 199 -6.00 -0.45 9.46
CA GLY A 199 -4.94 -0.76 8.52
C GLY A 199 -4.42 -2.19 8.69
N PRO A 200 -4.24 -2.95 7.59
CA PRO A 200 -3.71 -4.30 7.68
C PRO A 200 -2.22 -4.28 8.02
N ARG A 201 -1.79 -5.30 8.76
CA ARG A 201 -0.36 -5.63 8.92
C ARG A 201 0.09 -6.43 7.69
N VAL A 202 0.70 -5.75 6.74
CA VAL A 202 1.22 -6.34 5.49
C VAL A 202 2.57 -7.03 5.73
N LYS A 203 2.76 -8.21 5.13
CA LYS A 203 4.05 -8.91 5.10
C LYS A 203 5.16 -7.94 4.68
N THR A 204 6.15 -7.75 5.55
CA THR A 204 7.22 -6.76 5.38
C THR A 204 8.57 -7.44 5.36
N LEU A 205 9.28 -7.24 4.25
CA LEU A 205 10.52 -7.94 3.93
C LEU A 205 11.69 -6.98 3.99
N ILE A 206 12.86 -7.47 4.37
CA ILE A 206 14.10 -6.72 4.51
C ILE A 206 15.22 -7.46 3.78
N GLY A 207 16.14 -6.73 3.16
CA GLY A 207 17.29 -7.23 2.43
C GLY A 207 17.39 -6.70 1.01
N ARG A 208 16.65 -5.64 0.65
CA ARG A 208 16.73 -5.02 -0.68
C ARG A 208 18.12 -4.42 -0.89
N LYS A 209 18.53 -4.37 -2.15
CA LYS A 209 19.73 -3.63 -2.56
C LYS A 209 19.35 -2.18 -2.82
N ASP A 210 20.06 -1.26 -2.18
CA ASP A 210 19.91 0.16 -2.44
C ASP A 210 20.49 0.54 -3.81
N SER A 211 19.85 1.48 -4.49
CA SER A 211 20.30 2.08 -5.74
C SER A 211 20.37 3.60 -5.62
N SER A 212 21.47 4.19 -6.11
CA SER A 212 21.58 5.65 -6.31
C SER A 212 21.38 6.05 -7.77
N MET A 213 21.01 5.09 -8.62
CA MET A 213 20.66 5.34 -10.01
C MET A 213 19.21 5.78 -10.10
N ALA A 214 18.97 6.91 -10.77
CA ALA A 214 17.61 7.38 -10.96
C ALA A 214 16.81 6.38 -11.81
N CYS A 215 15.61 6.02 -11.38
CA CYS A 215 14.66 5.23 -12.16
C CYS A 215 14.29 5.96 -13.48
N PRO A 216 13.87 5.27 -14.55
CA PRO A 216 13.42 5.95 -15.76
C PRO A 216 12.23 6.89 -15.51
N ASP A 217 12.19 7.99 -16.25
CA ASP A 217 11.08 8.94 -16.18
C ASP A 217 9.83 8.41 -16.89
N GLY A 218 8.66 8.97 -16.59
CA GLY A 218 7.39 8.64 -17.25
C GLY A 218 6.74 7.33 -16.81
N LEU A 219 7.22 6.70 -15.73
CA LEU A 219 6.68 5.44 -15.21
C LEU A 219 5.65 5.61 -14.08
N LEU A 220 5.44 6.84 -13.59
CA LEU A 220 4.45 7.19 -12.58
C LEU A 220 3.16 7.70 -13.24
N PRO A 221 1.97 7.39 -12.67
CA PRO A 221 0.70 7.94 -13.15
C PRO A 221 0.50 9.40 -12.75
N ASP A 222 -0.19 10.17 -13.59
CA ASP A 222 -0.72 11.50 -13.24
C ASP A 222 -2.18 11.41 -12.77
N VAL A 223 -2.60 12.32 -11.90
CA VAL A 223 -3.98 12.39 -11.38
C VAL A 223 -5.04 12.70 -12.45
N ASN A 224 -4.62 13.14 -13.64
CA ASN A 224 -5.49 13.43 -14.78
C ASN A 224 -5.34 12.42 -15.93
N ASP A 225 -4.51 11.39 -15.77
CA ASP A 225 -4.32 10.40 -16.82
C ASP A 225 -5.63 9.67 -17.17
N PRO A 226 -5.87 9.37 -18.46
CA PRO A 226 -7.03 8.59 -18.86
C PRO A 226 -6.92 7.15 -18.33
N VAL A 227 -8.07 6.52 -18.08
CA VAL A 227 -8.12 5.19 -17.45
C VAL A 227 -7.33 4.12 -18.20
N ASP A 228 -7.29 4.16 -19.54
CA ASP A 228 -6.48 3.24 -20.34
C ASP A 228 -4.98 3.39 -20.08
N LYS A 229 -4.49 4.63 -19.91
CA LYS A 229 -3.09 4.88 -19.57
C LYS A 229 -2.79 4.38 -18.16
N LEU A 230 -3.67 4.66 -17.19
CA LEU A 230 -3.53 4.17 -15.81
C LEU A 230 -3.44 2.64 -15.78
N ILE A 231 -4.38 1.95 -16.43
CA ILE A 231 -4.38 0.48 -16.52
C ILE A 231 -3.12 -0.04 -17.23
N ALA A 232 -2.69 0.60 -18.32
CA ALA A 232 -1.48 0.18 -19.04
C ALA A 232 -0.21 0.34 -18.20
N ILE A 233 -0.07 1.44 -17.45
CA ILE A 233 1.06 1.66 -16.54
C ILE A 233 1.14 0.56 -15.49
N PHE A 234 0.02 0.20 -14.86
CA PHE A 234 0.00 -0.83 -13.82
C PHE A 234 0.10 -2.25 -14.39
N ALA A 235 -0.44 -2.52 -15.58
CA ALA A 235 -0.22 -3.79 -16.27
C ALA A 235 1.28 -4.02 -16.55
N ASN A 236 2.01 -2.97 -16.96
CA ASN A 236 3.47 -2.99 -17.11
C ASN A 236 4.22 -3.12 -15.78
N LYS A 237 3.53 -3.02 -14.64
CA LYS A 237 4.02 -3.32 -13.28
C LYS A 237 3.51 -4.66 -12.76
N THR A 238 2.96 -5.52 -13.63
CA THR A 238 2.35 -6.80 -13.25
C THR A 238 1.13 -6.66 -12.31
N ILE A 239 0.44 -5.53 -12.33
CA ILE A 239 -0.73 -5.26 -11.50
C ILE A 239 -1.97 -5.14 -12.40
N SER A 240 -2.94 -6.02 -12.17
CA SER A 240 -4.23 -6.05 -12.88
C SER A 240 -5.14 -4.87 -12.49
N PRO A 241 -6.21 -4.55 -13.26
CA PRO A 241 -7.15 -3.50 -12.91
C PRO A 241 -7.85 -3.66 -11.54
N PRO A 242 -8.28 -4.87 -11.10
CA PRO A 242 -8.73 -5.07 -9.72
C PRO A 242 -7.62 -4.84 -8.69
N GLY A 243 -6.37 -5.19 -9.02
CA GLY A 243 -5.21 -4.94 -8.16
C GLY A 243 -4.88 -3.45 -8.02
N LEU A 244 -4.98 -2.69 -9.11
CA LEU A 244 -4.89 -1.23 -9.10
C LEU A 244 -6.00 -0.63 -8.22
N ALA A 245 -7.24 -1.11 -8.36
CA ALA A 245 -8.33 -0.68 -7.49
C ALA A 245 -8.06 -0.99 -6.01
N ALA A 246 -7.38 -2.10 -5.69
CA ALA A 246 -7.01 -2.41 -4.32
C ALA A 246 -5.96 -1.43 -3.77
N LEU A 247 -4.93 -1.11 -4.56
CA LEU A 247 -3.85 -0.19 -4.18
C LEU A 247 -4.32 1.25 -4.02
N ILE A 248 -5.17 1.74 -4.93
CA ILE A 248 -5.64 3.13 -4.89
C ILE A 248 -6.55 3.40 -3.68
N GLY A 249 -7.09 2.36 -3.04
CA GLY A 249 -7.74 2.46 -1.74
C GLY A 249 -6.89 3.15 -0.67
N ALA A 250 -5.56 3.17 -0.80
CA ALA A 250 -4.68 3.95 0.07
C ALA A 250 -5.03 5.45 0.12
N HIS A 251 -5.79 5.96 -0.86
CA HIS A 251 -6.34 7.31 -0.83
C HIS A 251 -7.35 7.55 0.31
N THR A 252 -7.85 6.52 1.02
CA THR A 252 -8.60 6.75 2.27
C THR A 252 -7.74 7.45 3.33
N ALA A 253 -6.43 7.19 3.34
CA ALA A 253 -5.49 7.80 4.26
C ALA A 253 -4.59 8.78 3.51
N SER A 254 -5.18 9.79 2.84
CA SER A 254 -4.41 10.78 2.09
C SER A 254 -5.02 12.19 2.10
N THR A 255 -4.18 13.15 1.70
CA THR A 255 -4.55 14.56 1.48
C THR A 255 -3.75 15.11 0.31
N GLN A 256 -4.34 16.00 -0.49
CA GLN A 256 -3.66 16.63 -1.62
C GLN A 256 -3.04 17.98 -1.22
N LYS A 257 -1.86 18.31 -1.75
CA LYS A 257 -1.20 19.61 -1.51
C LYS A 257 -0.95 20.42 -2.79
N THR A 258 -0.72 19.75 -3.91
CA THR A 258 -0.12 20.34 -5.10
C THR A 258 -1.03 20.30 -6.33
N VAL A 259 -2.07 19.45 -6.33
CA VAL A 259 -2.98 19.32 -7.47
C VAL A 259 -3.89 20.53 -7.59
N ASP A 260 -4.46 20.95 -6.45
CA ASP A 260 -5.17 22.23 -6.33
C ASP A 260 -4.61 22.98 -5.10
N PRO A 261 -3.66 23.90 -5.31
CA PRO A 261 -3.06 24.67 -4.22
C PRO A 261 -4.08 25.46 -3.39
N ALA A 262 -5.23 25.87 -3.97
CA ALA A 262 -6.27 26.59 -3.23
C ALA A 262 -7.02 25.69 -2.24
N ARG A 263 -6.97 24.38 -2.45
CA ARG A 263 -7.57 23.35 -1.58
C ARG A 263 -6.52 22.50 -0.86
N ALA A 264 -5.29 23.00 -0.70
CA ALA A 264 -4.22 22.25 -0.06
C ALA A 264 -4.63 21.74 1.33
N GLY A 265 -4.37 20.46 1.59
CA GLY A 265 -4.83 19.73 2.77
C GLY A 265 -6.19 19.04 2.61
N ALA A 266 -6.91 19.26 1.51
CA ALA A 266 -8.17 18.56 1.26
C ALA A 266 -7.95 17.04 1.13
N PRO A 267 -8.73 16.23 1.86
CA PRO A 267 -8.60 14.77 1.86
C PRO A 267 -9.29 14.14 0.65
N GLN A 268 -8.99 12.86 0.38
CA GLN A 268 -9.63 12.08 -0.68
C GLN A 268 -10.89 11.33 -0.17
N ASP A 269 -11.14 11.33 1.13
CA ASP A 269 -12.44 11.00 1.75
C ASP A 269 -12.67 11.82 3.04
N THR A 270 -13.73 11.52 3.79
CA THR A 270 -14.05 12.26 5.03
C THR A 270 -13.26 11.84 6.27
N THR A 271 -12.49 10.75 6.22
CA THR A 271 -11.79 10.15 7.36
C THR A 271 -10.29 9.92 7.07
N PRO A 272 -9.53 10.97 6.65
CA PRO A 272 -8.15 10.83 6.17
C PRO A 272 -7.15 10.25 7.18
N ALA A 273 -7.52 10.08 8.44
CA ALA A 273 -6.69 9.50 9.50
C ALA A 273 -7.04 8.03 9.79
N VAL A 274 -7.92 7.40 9.01
CA VAL A 274 -8.43 6.03 9.20
C VAL A 274 -8.24 5.25 7.90
N TRP A 275 -7.86 3.98 8.00
CA TRP A 275 -7.72 3.10 6.84
C TRP A 275 -9.04 2.37 6.56
N ASP A 276 -10.05 3.11 6.09
CA ASP A 276 -11.39 2.56 5.86
C ASP A 276 -11.85 2.59 4.39
N THR A 277 -13.08 2.16 4.14
CA THR A 277 -13.63 2.01 2.80
C THR A 277 -14.42 3.23 2.33
N LEU A 278 -14.42 4.34 3.08
CA LEU A 278 -15.19 5.54 2.72
C LEU A 278 -14.73 6.13 1.39
N PHE A 279 -13.42 6.14 1.10
CA PHE A 279 -12.87 6.48 -0.20
C PHE A 279 -13.63 5.84 -1.37
N TYR A 280 -13.87 4.52 -1.33
CA TYR A 280 -14.57 3.83 -2.40
C TYR A 280 -16.00 4.31 -2.54
N SER A 281 -16.75 4.32 -1.43
CA SER A 281 -18.17 4.71 -1.44
C SER A 281 -18.37 6.16 -1.89
N GLN A 282 -17.51 7.09 -1.46
CA GLN A 282 -17.59 8.51 -1.79
C GLN A 282 -17.11 8.79 -3.21
N THR A 283 -16.14 8.03 -3.72
CA THR A 283 -15.73 8.14 -5.14
C THR A 283 -16.83 7.61 -6.08
N LEU A 284 -17.55 6.55 -5.68
CA LEU A 284 -18.65 5.97 -6.47
C LEU A 284 -19.92 6.83 -6.45
N ALA A 285 -20.34 7.31 -5.26
CA ALA A 285 -21.60 8.02 -5.06
C ALA A 285 -21.50 9.54 -5.23
N GLY A 286 -20.27 10.08 -5.21
CA GLY A 286 -20.01 11.51 -5.12
C GLY A 286 -19.66 11.92 -3.69
N ALA A 287 -18.57 12.67 -3.55
CA ALA A 287 -18.03 13.05 -2.26
C ALA A 287 -18.56 14.41 -1.76
N PRO A 288 -18.58 14.64 -0.43
CA PRO A 288 -18.88 15.96 0.13
C PRO A 288 -17.93 17.06 -0.34
N SER A 289 -18.34 18.33 -0.23
CA SER A 289 -17.58 19.48 -0.76
C SER A 289 -16.18 19.67 -0.17
N ASN A 290 -15.92 19.19 1.05
CA ASN A 290 -14.60 19.25 1.68
C ASN A 290 -13.63 18.19 1.11
N VAL A 291 -14.13 17.16 0.44
CA VAL A 291 -13.34 16.10 -0.19
C VAL A 291 -12.86 16.53 -1.59
N PHE A 292 -11.62 16.19 -1.92
CA PHE A 292 -11.03 16.39 -3.23
C PHE A 292 -10.85 15.03 -3.91
N THR A 293 -11.77 14.67 -4.81
CA THR A 293 -11.67 13.46 -5.63
C THR A 293 -10.80 13.72 -6.85
N PHE A 294 -9.72 12.96 -7.03
CA PHE A 294 -8.90 13.06 -8.24
C PHE A 294 -9.66 12.57 -9.48
N ASN A 295 -9.32 13.09 -10.66
CA ASN A 295 -9.93 12.63 -11.90
C ASN A 295 -9.60 11.16 -12.17
N SER A 296 -8.36 10.73 -11.89
CA SER A 296 -7.91 9.33 -11.94
C SER A 296 -8.81 8.40 -11.12
N ASP A 297 -9.15 8.79 -9.90
CA ASP A 297 -9.96 7.99 -8.97
C ASP A 297 -11.37 7.83 -9.54
N LYS A 298 -11.93 8.91 -10.09
CA LYS A 298 -13.24 8.92 -10.72
C LYS A 298 -13.30 8.05 -11.98
N VAL A 299 -12.32 8.16 -12.88
CA VAL A 299 -12.35 7.36 -14.12
C VAL A 299 -12.11 5.88 -13.84
N LEU A 300 -11.27 5.53 -12.84
CA LEU A 300 -11.06 4.15 -12.41
C LEU A 300 -12.30 3.53 -11.75
N SER A 301 -13.06 4.31 -10.97
CA SER A 301 -14.27 3.81 -10.30
C SER A 301 -15.43 3.53 -11.29
N GLN A 302 -15.39 4.16 -12.46
CA GLN A 302 -16.41 4.06 -13.51
C GLN A 302 -16.06 3.06 -14.62
N ASP A 303 -14.78 2.69 -14.76
CA ASP A 303 -14.31 1.77 -15.79
C ASP A 303 -14.76 0.32 -15.55
N SER A 304 -15.09 -0.41 -16.61
CA SER A 304 -15.61 -1.78 -16.50
C SER A 304 -14.59 -2.79 -15.98
N ARG A 305 -13.28 -2.50 -16.06
CA ARG A 305 -12.20 -3.40 -15.64
C ARG A 305 -11.86 -3.22 -14.16
N SER A 306 -11.97 -2.00 -13.61
CA SER A 306 -11.62 -1.69 -12.21
C SER A 306 -12.83 -1.35 -11.33
N GLY A 307 -13.88 -0.75 -11.87
CA GLY A 307 -15.09 -0.34 -11.14
C GLY A 307 -15.79 -1.47 -10.36
N PRO A 308 -15.85 -2.71 -10.86
CA PRO A 308 -16.30 -3.86 -10.07
C PRO A 308 -15.61 -4.03 -8.71
N ALA A 309 -14.29 -3.83 -8.67
CA ALA A 309 -13.52 -3.94 -7.43
C ALA A 309 -13.79 -2.77 -6.49
N PHE A 310 -13.97 -1.53 -7.01
CA PHE A 310 -14.40 -0.39 -6.20
C PHE A 310 -15.70 -0.67 -5.44
N LYS A 311 -16.69 -1.29 -6.12
CA LYS A 311 -17.97 -1.64 -5.50
C LYS A 311 -17.81 -2.70 -4.40
N ALA A 312 -17.05 -3.77 -4.68
CA ALA A 312 -16.79 -4.81 -3.69
C ALA A 312 -16.05 -4.29 -2.45
N PHE A 313 -15.07 -3.40 -2.63
CA PHE A 313 -14.32 -2.83 -1.52
C PHE A 313 -15.13 -1.80 -0.73
N ALA A 314 -16.01 -1.03 -1.36
CA ALA A 314 -16.94 -0.15 -0.64
C ALA A 314 -17.76 -0.91 0.41
N ASP A 315 -18.15 -2.15 0.10
CA ASP A 315 -19.01 -2.98 0.95
C ASP A 315 -18.22 -3.89 1.93
N SER A 316 -16.89 -4.00 1.80
CA SER A 316 -16.12 -4.98 2.57
C SER A 316 -14.67 -4.57 2.87
N GLN A 317 -14.46 -4.05 4.08
CA GLN A 317 -13.12 -3.80 4.64
C GLN A 317 -12.23 -5.05 4.63
N PRO A 318 -12.67 -6.25 5.07
CA PRO A 318 -11.80 -7.42 5.07
C PRO A 318 -11.37 -7.82 3.65
N ALA A 319 -12.28 -7.76 2.66
CA ALA A 319 -11.93 -8.07 1.28
C ALA A 319 -10.90 -7.08 0.73
N TRP A 320 -11.06 -5.79 1.02
CA TRP A 320 -10.08 -4.79 0.65
C TRP A 320 -8.73 -5.01 1.34
N ASN A 321 -8.69 -5.26 2.65
CA ASN A 321 -7.44 -5.48 3.37
C ASN A 321 -6.65 -6.70 2.83
N VAL A 322 -7.34 -7.79 2.48
CA VAL A 322 -6.74 -8.95 1.81
C VAL A 322 -6.13 -8.56 0.47
N ALA A 323 -6.91 -7.91 -0.40
CA ALA A 323 -6.46 -7.50 -1.72
C ALA A 323 -5.30 -6.49 -1.64
N PHE A 324 -5.44 -5.45 -0.82
CA PHE A 324 -4.42 -4.42 -0.62
C PHE A 324 -3.10 -5.02 -0.14
N SER A 325 -3.14 -5.93 0.83
CA SER A 325 -1.91 -6.52 1.39
C SER A 325 -1.15 -7.35 0.35
N ARG A 326 -1.88 -8.05 -0.54
CA ARG A 326 -1.28 -8.82 -1.62
C ARG A 326 -0.67 -7.91 -2.70
N GLU A 327 -1.44 -6.92 -3.16
CA GLU A 327 -0.97 -6.02 -4.22
C GLU A 327 0.12 -5.07 -3.71
N TYR A 328 0.10 -4.67 -2.44
CA TYR A 328 1.17 -3.89 -1.85
C TYR A 328 2.44 -4.72 -1.67
N LEU A 329 2.34 -6.01 -1.30
CA LEU A 329 3.50 -6.90 -1.33
C LEU A 329 4.12 -6.95 -2.74
N ARG A 330 3.30 -7.16 -3.78
CA ARG A 330 3.72 -7.13 -5.20
C ARG A 330 4.39 -5.81 -5.54
N LEU A 331 3.76 -4.68 -5.22
CA LEU A 331 4.30 -3.33 -5.45
C LEU A 331 5.67 -3.15 -4.77
N SER A 332 5.79 -3.53 -3.50
CA SER A 332 7.03 -3.39 -2.72
C SER A 332 8.19 -4.29 -3.19
N LEU A 333 7.94 -5.16 -4.17
CA LEU A 333 8.89 -6.11 -4.76
C LEU A 333 9.19 -5.83 -6.23
N LEU A 334 8.60 -4.79 -6.82
CA LEU A 334 8.95 -4.39 -8.19
C LEU A 334 10.43 -4.02 -8.26
N GLY A 335 11.14 -4.53 -9.27
CA GLY A 335 12.58 -4.30 -9.45
C GLY A 335 13.51 -5.04 -8.47
N VAL A 336 12.98 -5.75 -7.47
CA VAL A 336 13.81 -6.49 -6.52
C VAL A 336 14.29 -7.79 -7.16
N ASP A 337 15.61 -7.95 -7.28
CA ASP A 337 16.25 -9.09 -7.98
C ASP A 337 16.68 -10.23 -7.05
N ASN A 338 16.60 -10.02 -5.73
CA ASN A 338 17.05 -10.96 -4.70
C ASN A 338 15.93 -11.33 -3.71
N ILE A 339 14.70 -11.53 -4.22
CA ILE A 339 13.51 -11.76 -3.40
C ILE A 339 13.68 -13.03 -2.55
N ASN A 340 14.33 -14.07 -3.08
CA ASN A 340 14.57 -15.32 -2.36
C ASN A 340 15.47 -15.15 -1.12
N ASP A 341 16.31 -14.11 -1.08
CA ASP A 341 17.25 -13.83 -0.01
C ASP A 341 16.71 -12.86 1.07
N LEU A 342 15.51 -12.31 0.83
CA LEU A 342 14.87 -11.40 1.78
C LEU A 342 14.50 -12.12 3.08
N THR A 343 14.46 -11.34 4.15
CA THR A 343 14.06 -11.78 5.48
C THR A 343 12.70 -11.20 5.83
N ASP A 344 11.79 -12.04 6.31
CA ASP A 344 10.51 -11.59 6.88
C ASP A 344 10.73 -10.92 8.24
N CYS A 345 10.49 -9.61 8.30
CA CYS A 345 10.55 -8.83 9.53
C CYS A 345 9.20 -8.21 9.90
N THR A 346 8.09 -8.80 9.43
CA THR A 346 6.72 -8.33 9.71
C THR A 346 6.44 -8.17 11.20
N LYS A 347 7.00 -9.06 12.03
CA LYS A 347 6.95 -8.97 13.50
C LYS A 347 7.42 -7.62 14.07
N SER A 348 8.25 -6.89 13.34
CA SER A 348 8.91 -5.66 13.80
C SER A 348 8.13 -4.40 13.53
N LEU A 349 7.09 -4.48 12.68
CA LEU A 349 6.19 -3.38 12.44
C LEU A 349 5.54 -2.92 13.76
N PRO A 350 5.20 -1.63 13.89
CA PRO A 350 4.61 -1.10 15.11
C PRO A 350 3.24 -1.69 15.38
N VAL A 351 2.85 -1.70 16.66
CA VAL A 351 1.53 -2.12 17.13
C VAL A 351 0.70 -0.86 17.41
N PRO A 352 -0.47 -0.68 16.78
CA PRO A 352 -1.39 0.41 17.10
C PRO A 352 -1.78 0.35 18.57
N LYS A 353 -1.86 1.52 19.22
CA LYS A 353 -2.24 1.63 20.64
C LYS A 353 -3.74 1.60 20.83
#